data_AF-A0A7J2S9Z9-F1
#
_entry.id   AF-A0A7J2S9Z9-F1
#
_cell.length_a   1.000
_cell.length_b   1.000
_cell.length_c   1.000
_cell.angle_alpha   90.00
_cell.angle_beta   90.00
_cell.angle_gamma   90.00
#
_symmetry.space_group_name_H-M   'P 1'
#
loop_
_entity.id
_entity.type
_entity.pdbx_description
1 polymer ?
#
loop_
_entity_poly.entity_id
_entity_poly.type
_entity_poly.pdbx_seq_one_letter_code
_entity_poly.pdbx_strand_id
1 'polypeptide(L)'
;MSGGYYLNQSYSMVGTYHYFIWANDTSSNSNVSSTYTFTIQDTLPPEIKNVSANPLHQEYGKYVNITCNVTDNVAVNVVKVNITYPDNSQHNFTMNAGYYFNQTYSIIGTYHYFIWANDTSSNSNVSTMHEFNITTPPTVDYILIEYNSGGEIPDTNISANFTIIGYAFAYNNTFGCLGNIEVNWSVTNISSNATTNPTYGTSSIFYSGWYNGTAIWKADDGIHNDTVIFTINTSLFTPMLYKGWNLITIPVENDYMASTLYPVIPGCSIILSWNATAQDFILYVPGCPYDFEIENGRGYLVGVTDNVIFSISGIDIVSVSVPLKIGWNMLGWFKSVSTTAKSIYENITSSTIVLKWDAIQQDFILYVPGSPYNPKIRRGDGFLVAVTEESIWHGEG
;
A
#
# COMPACT_ATOMS: atom_id res chain seq x y z
N MET A 1 12.80 -74.61 45.72
CA MET A 1 12.84 -73.14 45.74
C MET A 1 11.76 -72.66 44.77
N SER A 2 10.74 -71.93 45.23
CA SER A 2 9.74 -71.32 44.33
C SER A 2 10.13 -69.86 44.11
N GLY A 3 10.77 -69.57 42.99
CA GLY A 3 10.90 -68.21 42.48
C GLY A 3 9.78 -67.95 41.47
N GLY A 4 9.09 -66.82 41.57
CA GLY A 4 8.18 -66.36 40.52
C GLY A 4 8.96 -65.73 39.38
N TYR A 5 8.57 -66.02 38.14
CA TYR A 5 9.08 -65.37 36.94
C TYR A 5 8.06 -64.36 36.42
N TYR A 6 8.50 -63.20 35.95
CA TYR A 6 7.64 -62.18 35.35
C TYR A 6 8.35 -61.51 34.18
N LEU A 7 7.56 -60.95 33.26
CA LEU A 7 8.01 -60.11 32.15
C LEU A 7 7.18 -58.82 32.14
N ASN A 8 7.86 -57.67 32.11
CA ASN A 8 7.22 -56.38 31.90
C ASN A 8 7.51 -55.94 30.46
N GLN A 9 6.46 -55.65 29.70
CA GLN A 9 6.56 -55.21 28.32
C GLN A 9 5.50 -54.15 28.04
N SER A 10 5.88 -53.11 27.29
CA SER A 10 4.95 -52.10 26.78
C SER A 10 4.52 -52.46 25.37
N TYR A 11 3.25 -52.22 25.06
CA TYR A 11 2.63 -52.50 23.77
C TYR A 11 2.19 -51.18 23.13
N SER A 12 2.68 -50.89 21.93
CA SER A 12 2.34 -49.66 21.20
C SER A 12 1.24 -49.85 20.15
N MET A 13 0.83 -51.10 19.88
CA MET A 13 -0.24 -51.41 18.94
C MET A 13 -1.46 -51.89 19.70
N VAL A 14 -2.61 -51.28 19.40
CA VAL A 14 -3.91 -51.76 19.88
C VAL A 14 -4.22 -53.13 19.26
N GLY A 15 -4.94 -53.96 20.01
CA GLY A 15 -5.34 -55.28 19.55
C GLY A 15 -5.39 -56.33 20.64
N THR A 16 -5.81 -57.53 20.25
CA THR A 16 -5.81 -58.72 21.12
C THR A 16 -4.48 -59.43 21.00
N TYR A 17 -3.81 -59.60 22.13
CA TYR A 17 -2.56 -60.33 22.22
C TYR A 17 -2.81 -61.71 22.81
N HIS A 18 -2.09 -62.68 22.28
CA HIS A 18 -2.11 -64.05 22.74
C HIS A 18 -0.75 -64.38 23.35
N TYR A 19 -0.75 -64.99 24.53
CA TYR A 19 0.49 -65.44 25.16
C TYR A 19 0.32 -66.81 25.80
N PHE A 20 1.43 -67.54 25.92
CA PHE A 20 1.52 -68.78 26.67
C PHE A 20 2.88 -68.80 27.38
N ILE A 21 2.99 -69.56 28.45
CA ILE A 21 4.23 -69.71 29.23
C ILE A 21 4.85 -71.05 28.83
N TRP A 22 6.09 -71.01 28.35
CA TRP A 22 6.90 -72.19 28.12
C TRP A 22 7.97 -72.31 29.18
N ALA A 23 8.05 -73.48 29.83
CA ALA A 23 9.05 -73.78 30.86
C ALA A 23 9.80 -75.05 30.50
N ASN A 24 11.12 -75.07 30.74
CA ASN A 24 11.99 -76.23 30.56
C ASN A 24 12.79 -76.47 31.83
N ASP A 25 12.91 -77.72 32.27
CA ASP A 25 13.73 -78.09 33.42
C ASP A 25 15.20 -78.36 33.02
N THR A 26 16.08 -78.57 34.01
CA THR A 26 17.52 -78.85 33.79
C THR A 26 17.78 -80.21 33.14
N SER A 27 16.77 -81.06 33.07
CA SER A 27 16.82 -82.38 32.42
C SER A 27 16.21 -82.34 31.01
N SER A 28 15.96 -81.13 30.48
CA SER A 28 15.37 -80.86 29.16
C SER A 28 13.92 -81.31 28.99
N ASN A 29 13.16 -81.48 30.08
CA ASN A 29 11.72 -81.69 29.99
C ASN A 29 11.01 -80.34 29.94
N SER A 30 10.17 -80.14 28.93
CA SER A 30 9.44 -78.89 28.74
C SER A 30 7.92 -79.04 28.84
N ASN A 31 7.26 -77.98 29.30
CA ASN A 31 5.81 -77.87 29.36
C ASN A 31 5.35 -76.49 28.89
N VAL A 32 4.18 -76.41 28.27
CA VAL A 32 3.57 -75.18 27.76
C VAL A 32 2.20 -74.99 28.41
N SER A 33 1.91 -73.79 28.88
CA SER A 33 0.58 -73.46 29.41
C SER A 33 -0.47 -73.39 28.30
N SER A 34 -1.75 -73.30 28.70
CA SER A 34 -2.80 -72.83 27.79
C SER A 34 -2.48 -71.43 27.25
N THR A 35 -3.05 -71.09 26.09
CA THR A 35 -3.02 -69.73 25.56
C THR A 35 -3.98 -68.84 26.34
N TYR A 36 -3.47 -67.70 26.80
CA TYR A 36 -4.23 -66.63 27.42
C TYR A 36 -4.29 -65.42 26.49
N THR A 37 -5.25 -64.53 26.74
CA THR A 37 -5.41 -63.30 25.95
C THR A 37 -5.53 -62.07 26.84
N PHE A 38 -5.15 -60.93 26.29
CA PHE A 38 -5.44 -59.60 26.82
C PHE A 38 -5.59 -58.63 25.66
N THR A 39 -6.19 -57.47 25.91
CA THR A 39 -6.42 -56.44 24.90
C THR A 39 -5.72 -55.14 25.27
N ILE A 40 -5.14 -54.50 24.26
CA ILE A 40 -4.69 -53.12 24.33
C ILE A 40 -5.70 -52.29 23.55
N GLN A 41 -6.28 -51.28 24.20
CA GLN A 41 -7.30 -50.41 23.61
C GLN A 41 -6.82 -48.98 23.64
N ASP A 42 -7.25 -48.21 22.63
CA ASP A 42 -7.09 -46.77 22.67
C ASP A 42 -8.22 -46.15 23.51
N THR A 43 -7.84 -45.27 24.42
CA THR A 43 -8.78 -44.57 25.31
C THR A 43 -8.64 -43.06 25.23
N LEU A 44 -7.79 -42.55 24.34
CA LEU A 44 -7.53 -41.13 24.21
C LEU A 44 -8.34 -40.56 23.03
N PRO A 45 -9.08 -39.46 23.22
CA PRO A 45 -9.80 -38.83 22.12
C PRO A 45 -8.86 -38.03 21.21
N PRO A 46 -9.26 -37.76 19.96
CA PRO A 46 -8.51 -36.88 19.06
C PRO A 46 -8.29 -35.48 19.65
N GLU A 47 -7.15 -34.88 19.33
CA GLU A 47 -6.85 -33.48 19.60
C GLU A 47 -7.26 -32.58 18.43
N ILE A 48 -7.98 -31.49 18.71
CA ILE A 48 -8.43 -30.50 17.71
C ILE A 48 -7.73 -29.16 17.98
N LYS A 49 -7.05 -28.60 16.99
CA LYS A 49 -6.30 -27.33 17.06
C LYS A 49 -6.57 -26.44 15.84
N ASN A 50 -6.19 -25.17 15.93
CA ASN A 50 -6.20 -24.20 14.82
C ASN A 50 -7.55 -24.09 14.09
N VAL A 51 -8.65 -24.17 14.83
CA VAL A 51 -10.00 -23.99 14.28
C VAL A 51 -10.18 -22.55 13.84
N SER A 52 -10.53 -22.34 12.58
CA SER A 52 -10.71 -21.00 12.01
C SER A 52 -11.69 -21.00 10.83
N ALA A 53 -12.34 -19.86 10.62
CA ALA A 53 -13.15 -19.58 9.43
C ALA A 53 -12.49 -18.43 8.65
N ASN A 54 -12.44 -18.55 7.33
CA ASN A 54 -11.86 -17.54 6.46
C ASN A 54 -12.74 -17.27 5.22
N PRO A 55 -13.15 -16.00 4.98
CA PRO A 55 -12.98 -14.84 5.88
C PRO A 55 -13.95 -14.89 7.07
N LEU A 56 -13.63 -14.15 8.15
CA LEU A 56 -14.50 -14.02 9.33
C LEU A 56 -15.71 -13.10 9.10
N HIS A 57 -15.61 -12.19 8.14
CA HIS A 57 -16.69 -11.34 7.64
C HIS A 57 -16.80 -11.55 6.13
N GLN A 58 -17.98 -11.94 5.66
CA GLN A 58 -18.20 -12.31 4.26
C GLN A 58 -19.51 -11.73 3.73
N GLU A 59 -19.53 -11.37 2.45
CA GLU A 59 -20.76 -10.93 1.79
C GLU A 59 -21.69 -12.12 1.52
N TYR A 60 -23.01 -11.89 1.60
CA TYR A 60 -23.99 -12.92 1.29
C TYR A 60 -23.79 -13.49 -0.13
N GLY A 61 -23.95 -14.79 -0.28
CA GLY A 61 -23.75 -15.52 -1.53
C GLY A 61 -22.29 -15.86 -1.85
N LYS A 62 -21.32 -15.46 -1.01
CA LYS A 62 -19.91 -15.85 -1.13
C LYS A 62 -19.58 -17.01 -0.17
N TYR A 63 -18.40 -17.61 -0.36
CA TYR A 63 -17.99 -18.80 0.38
C TYR A 63 -17.22 -18.45 1.66
N VAL A 64 -17.38 -19.28 2.70
CA VAL A 64 -16.53 -19.26 3.90
C VAL A 64 -15.88 -20.63 4.03
N ASN A 65 -14.56 -20.65 4.22
CA ASN A 65 -13.78 -21.86 4.43
C ASN A 65 -13.50 -22.04 5.93
N ILE A 66 -14.02 -23.11 6.51
CA ILE A 66 -13.75 -23.53 7.89
C ILE A 66 -12.64 -24.59 7.86
N THR A 67 -11.58 -24.38 8.64
CA THR A 67 -10.42 -25.26 8.69
C THR A 67 -10.04 -25.60 10.12
N CYS A 68 -9.37 -26.73 10.32
CA CYS A 68 -8.77 -27.11 11.61
C CYS A 68 -7.64 -28.12 11.40
N ASN A 69 -6.89 -28.43 12.46
CA ASN A 69 -5.95 -29.53 12.53
C ASN A 69 -6.48 -30.56 13.53
N VAL A 70 -6.58 -31.82 13.12
CA VAL A 70 -6.99 -32.94 13.99
C VAL A 70 -5.91 -34.00 14.00
N THR A 71 -5.51 -34.45 15.18
CA THR A 71 -4.51 -35.51 15.37
C THR A 71 -4.98 -36.52 16.41
N ASP A 72 -4.50 -37.75 16.30
CA ASP A 72 -4.83 -38.84 17.22
C ASP A 72 -3.60 -39.73 17.42
N ASN A 73 -3.46 -40.39 18.58
CA ASN A 73 -2.32 -41.26 18.87
C ASN A 73 -2.36 -42.60 18.11
N VAL A 74 -3.53 -43.02 17.63
CA VAL A 74 -3.68 -44.21 16.78
C VAL A 74 -4.12 -43.82 15.38
N ALA A 75 -5.35 -43.32 15.21
CA ALA A 75 -5.89 -42.89 13.92
C ALA A 75 -7.20 -42.12 14.07
N VAL A 76 -7.28 -40.95 13.42
CA VAL A 76 -8.53 -40.21 13.23
C VAL A 76 -9.44 -40.95 12.25
N ASN A 77 -10.74 -41.05 12.58
CA ASN A 77 -11.75 -41.71 11.75
C ASN A 77 -12.58 -40.69 10.95
N VAL A 78 -13.37 -39.85 11.62
CA VAL A 78 -14.16 -38.82 10.94
C VAL A 78 -14.08 -37.48 11.67
N VAL A 79 -14.04 -36.40 10.89
CA VAL A 79 -14.09 -35.01 11.37
C VAL A 79 -15.28 -34.32 10.72
N LYS A 80 -16.08 -33.65 11.53
CA LYS A 80 -17.31 -32.98 11.13
C LYS A 80 -17.35 -31.55 11.67
N VAL A 81 -17.93 -30.64 10.91
CA VAL A 81 -18.31 -29.31 11.36
C VAL A 81 -19.81 -29.28 11.62
N ASN A 82 -20.21 -28.74 12.77
CA ASN A 82 -21.60 -28.40 13.08
C ASN A 82 -21.76 -26.90 13.00
N ILE A 83 -22.72 -26.44 12.20
CA ILE A 83 -22.96 -25.02 11.95
C ILE A 83 -24.39 -24.69 12.37
N THR A 84 -24.51 -23.73 13.28
CA THR A 84 -25.77 -23.09 13.67
C THR A 84 -25.92 -21.81 12.86
N TYR A 85 -26.98 -21.75 12.08
CA TYR A 85 -27.31 -20.65 11.18
C TYR A 85 -28.02 -19.52 11.96
N PRO A 86 -28.10 -18.30 11.41
CA PRO A 86 -28.79 -17.17 12.07
C PRO A 86 -30.28 -17.42 12.37
N ASP A 87 -30.93 -18.33 11.64
CA ASP A 87 -32.31 -18.76 11.87
C ASP A 87 -32.45 -19.87 12.92
N ASN A 88 -31.36 -20.21 13.61
CA ASN A 88 -31.20 -21.32 14.56
C ASN A 88 -31.28 -22.73 13.95
N SER A 89 -31.35 -22.87 12.62
CA SER A 89 -31.19 -24.19 12.00
C SER A 89 -29.75 -24.70 12.20
N GLN A 90 -29.61 -26.02 12.32
CA GLN A 90 -28.33 -26.66 12.55
C GLN A 90 -28.06 -27.70 11.48
N HIS A 91 -26.85 -27.65 10.93
CA HIS A 91 -26.39 -28.62 9.94
C HIS A 91 -25.05 -29.20 10.34
N ASN A 92 -24.90 -30.50 10.10
CA ASN A 92 -23.67 -31.26 10.33
C ASN A 92 -23.09 -31.69 8.99
N PHE A 93 -21.82 -31.39 8.75
CA PHE A 93 -21.12 -31.74 7.51
C PHE A 93 -19.81 -32.46 7.81
N THR A 94 -19.52 -33.52 7.07
CA THR A 94 -18.20 -34.16 7.09
C THR A 94 -17.18 -33.25 6.38
N MET A 95 -16.02 -33.02 7.01
CA MET A 95 -14.96 -32.21 6.43
C MET A 95 -14.19 -32.98 5.35
N ASN A 96 -13.62 -32.25 4.39
CA ASN A 96 -12.79 -32.82 3.32
C ASN A 96 -11.42 -33.26 3.84
N ALA A 97 -10.67 -33.98 3.01
CA ALA A 97 -9.27 -34.32 3.27
C ALA A 97 -8.45 -33.05 3.54
N GLY A 98 -7.64 -33.06 4.60
CA GLY A 98 -6.99 -31.84 5.13
C GLY A 98 -7.87 -31.01 6.08
N TYR A 99 -8.99 -31.58 6.54
CA TYR A 99 -9.88 -31.02 7.57
C TYR A 99 -10.35 -29.59 7.28
N TYR A 100 -10.90 -29.40 6.08
CA TYR A 100 -11.55 -28.16 5.67
C TYR A 100 -12.97 -28.39 5.14
N PHE A 101 -13.82 -27.38 5.28
CA PHE A 101 -15.17 -27.34 4.75
C PHE A 101 -15.46 -25.96 4.16
N ASN A 102 -15.89 -25.90 2.90
CA ASN A 102 -16.14 -24.65 2.20
C ASN A 102 -17.57 -24.64 1.64
N GLN A 103 -18.33 -23.60 1.95
CA GLN A 103 -19.73 -23.45 1.53
C GLN A 103 -20.10 -21.98 1.33
N THR A 104 -21.06 -21.71 0.45
CA THR A 104 -21.70 -20.41 0.28
C THR A 104 -22.88 -20.22 1.23
N TYR A 105 -22.97 -19.03 1.84
CA TYR A 105 -24.00 -18.69 2.82
C TYR A 105 -24.89 -17.55 2.33
N SER A 106 -26.21 -17.72 2.40
CA SER A 106 -27.18 -16.76 1.86
C SER A 106 -28.06 -16.10 2.93
N ILE A 107 -27.92 -16.47 4.20
CA ILE A 107 -28.64 -15.84 5.30
C ILE A 107 -27.69 -14.84 5.94
N ILE A 108 -28.12 -13.59 6.04
CA ILE A 108 -27.36 -12.54 6.72
C ILE A 108 -27.43 -12.78 8.24
N GLY A 109 -26.31 -12.63 8.92
CA GLY A 109 -26.22 -12.75 10.37
C GLY A 109 -25.00 -13.52 10.84
N THR A 110 -24.97 -13.78 12.14
CA THR A 110 -23.89 -14.49 12.82
C THR A 110 -24.13 -15.99 12.79
N TYR A 111 -23.14 -16.71 12.29
CA TYR A 111 -23.08 -18.16 12.28
C TYR A 111 -22.19 -18.64 13.41
N HIS A 112 -22.63 -19.65 14.15
CA HIS A 112 -21.83 -20.29 15.18
C HIS A 112 -21.46 -21.70 14.72
N TYR A 113 -20.24 -22.14 14.98
CA TYR A 113 -19.82 -23.49 14.61
C TYR A 113 -18.84 -24.10 15.61
N PHE A 114 -18.76 -25.43 15.58
CA PHE A 114 -17.74 -26.19 16.30
C PHE A 114 -17.35 -27.43 15.49
N ILE A 115 -16.16 -27.94 15.75
CA ILE A 115 -15.64 -29.17 15.15
C ILE A 115 -15.87 -30.32 16.11
N TRP A 116 -16.36 -31.45 15.59
CA TRP A 116 -16.40 -32.72 16.29
C TRP A 116 -15.54 -33.73 15.54
N ALA A 117 -14.70 -34.47 16.25
CA ALA A 117 -13.87 -35.52 15.68
C ALA A 117 -13.98 -36.80 16.50
N ASN A 118 -13.89 -37.94 15.84
CA ASN A 118 -13.68 -39.23 16.50
C ASN A 118 -12.52 -40.01 15.88
N ASP A 119 -11.97 -40.92 16.67
CA ASP A 119 -10.94 -41.86 16.25
C ASP A 119 -11.56 -43.20 15.78
N THR A 120 -10.69 -44.13 15.40
CA THR A 120 -11.08 -45.50 15.02
C THR A 120 -11.51 -46.38 16.19
N SER A 121 -11.27 -45.95 17.42
CA SER A 121 -11.64 -46.62 18.68
C SER A 121 -12.91 -46.05 19.31
N SER A 122 -13.59 -45.11 18.63
CA SER A 122 -14.78 -44.38 19.06
C SER A 122 -14.59 -43.38 20.21
N ASN A 123 -13.37 -42.99 20.53
CA ASN A 123 -13.13 -41.82 21.39
C ASN A 123 -13.38 -40.55 20.57
N SER A 124 -13.97 -39.52 21.19
CA SER A 124 -14.37 -38.30 20.49
C SER A 124 -14.07 -37.03 21.26
N ASN A 125 -13.88 -35.93 20.53
CA ASN A 125 -13.65 -34.60 21.08
C ASN A 125 -14.47 -33.53 20.34
N VAL A 126 -14.70 -32.41 21.00
CA VAL A 126 -15.42 -31.23 20.48
C VAL A 126 -14.56 -29.98 20.71
N SER A 127 -14.43 -29.13 19.70
CA SER A 127 -13.76 -27.83 19.86
C SER A 127 -14.61 -26.85 20.68
N THR A 128 -14.02 -25.71 21.07
CA THR A 128 -14.82 -24.55 21.48
C THR A 128 -15.72 -24.06 20.35
N MET A 129 -16.73 -23.26 20.70
CA MET A 129 -17.58 -22.58 19.74
C MET A 129 -16.83 -21.41 19.11
N HIS A 130 -16.98 -21.26 17.80
CA HIS A 130 -16.44 -20.18 16.98
C HIS A 130 -17.56 -19.53 16.18
N GLU A 131 -17.29 -18.37 15.59
CA GLU A 131 -18.26 -17.64 14.79
C GLU A 131 -17.67 -17.01 13.54
N PHE A 132 -18.54 -16.70 12.59
CA PHE A 132 -18.28 -15.81 11.45
C PHE A 132 -19.57 -15.09 11.07
N ASN A 133 -19.46 -13.98 10.33
CA ASN A 133 -20.59 -13.12 9.99
C ASN A 133 -20.80 -13.04 8.48
N ILE A 134 -22.06 -13.16 8.07
CA ILE A 134 -22.48 -12.88 6.70
C ILE A 134 -23.24 -11.54 6.68
N THR A 135 -22.79 -10.59 5.86
CA THR A 135 -23.38 -9.25 5.75
C THR A 135 -23.82 -8.96 4.32
N THR A 136 -24.56 -7.86 4.13
CA THR A 136 -24.71 -7.26 2.80
C THR A 136 -23.39 -6.60 2.38
N PRO A 137 -23.16 -6.38 1.07
CA PRO A 137 -22.11 -5.46 0.62
C PRO A 137 -22.28 -4.09 1.28
N PRO A 138 -21.19 -3.38 1.60
CA PRO A 138 -21.27 -2.02 2.10
C PRO A 138 -21.93 -1.11 1.06
N THR A 139 -22.77 -0.18 1.52
CA THR A 139 -23.33 0.88 0.67
C THR A 139 -22.36 2.04 0.57
N VAL A 140 -22.41 2.75 -0.55
CA VAL A 140 -21.75 4.06 -0.68
C VAL A 140 -22.53 5.06 0.19
N ASP A 141 -21.83 5.75 1.09
CA ASP A 141 -22.38 6.81 1.92
C ASP A 141 -21.98 8.21 1.43
N TYR A 142 -20.78 8.32 0.85
CA TYR A 142 -20.28 9.53 0.18
C TYR A 142 -19.19 9.17 -0.84
N ILE A 143 -18.83 10.15 -1.67
CA ILE A 143 -17.72 10.05 -2.62
C ILE A 143 -16.73 11.18 -2.37
N LEU A 144 -15.48 11.02 -2.80
CA LEU A 144 -14.45 12.06 -2.79
C LEU A 144 -13.70 12.11 -4.12
N ILE A 145 -13.22 13.28 -4.50
CA ILE A 145 -12.27 13.50 -5.58
C ILE A 145 -10.85 13.45 -5.01
N GLU A 146 -10.10 12.42 -5.36
CA GLU A 146 -8.77 12.15 -4.81
C GLU A 146 -7.64 12.15 -5.85
N TYR A 147 -6.41 12.24 -5.34
CA TYR A 147 -5.22 11.88 -6.10
C TYR A 147 -5.15 10.36 -6.34
N ASN A 148 -4.43 9.92 -7.38
CA ASN A 148 -4.22 8.49 -7.65
C ASN A 148 -3.57 7.71 -6.49
N SER A 149 -2.79 8.40 -5.65
CA SER A 149 -2.12 7.84 -4.47
C SER A 149 -3.03 7.72 -3.24
N GLY A 150 -4.28 8.15 -3.35
CA GLY A 150 -5.16 8.44 -2.22
C GLY A 150 -4.97 9.86 -1.69
N GLY A 151 -5.99 10.34 -0.98
CA GLY A 151 -6.06 11.66 -0.36
C GLY A 151 -6.94 12.61 -1.18
N GLU A 152 -7.88 13.27 -0.49
CA GLU A 152 -8.80 14.26 -1.06
C GLU A 152 -8.03 15.45 -1.65
N ILE A 153 -8.41 15.86 -2.86
CA ILE A 153 -7.87 17.08 -3.48
C ILE A 153 -8.56 18.27 -2.82
N PRO A 154 -7.84 19.14 -2.10
CA PRO A 154 -8.47 20.25 -1.40
C PRO A 154 -8.81 21.40 -2.35
N ASP A 155 -9.76 22.23 -1.93
CA ASP A 155 -9.97 23.57 -2.49
C ASP A 155 -8.66 24.36 -2.42
N THR A 156 -8.23 24.94 -3.55
CA THR A 156 -6.92 25.59 -3.61
C THR A 156 -6.81 26.66 -4.70
N ASN A 157 -5.80 27.52 -4.55
CA ASN A 157 -5.43 28.51 -5.55
C ASN A 157 -4.46 27.87 -6.55
N ILE A 158 -4.70 28.05 -7.85
CA ILE A 158 -3.87 27.49 -8.91
C ILE A 158 -3.56 28.52 -9.99
N SER A 159 -2.49 28.27 -10.74
CA SER A 159 -2.16 29.03 -11.94
C SER A 159 -3.14 28.74 -13.08
N ALA A 160 -3.19 29.66 -14.04
CA ALA A 160 -3.72 29.33 -15.36
C ALA A 160 -2.85 28.27 -16.05
N ASN A 161 -3.40 27.59 -17.05
CA ASN A 161 -2.80 26.49 -17.78
C ASN A 161 -2.31 25.32 -16.88
N PHE A 162 -2.95 25.14 -15.72
CA PHE A 162 -2.72 24.02 -14.82
C PHE A 162 -3.63 22.84 -15.20
N THR A 163 -3.10 21.63 -15.04
CA THR A 163 -3.82 20.38 -15.30
C THR A 163 -3.61 19.41 -14.15
N ILE A 164 -4.68 18.76 -13.71
CA ILE A 164 -4.64 17.68 -12.71
C ILE A 164 -5.59 16.54 -13.10
N ILE A 165 -5.22 15.32 -12.73
CA ILE A 165 -6.09 14.14 -12.82
C ILE A 165 -6.65 13.86 -11.42
N GLY A 166 -7.97 13.73 -11.33
CA GLY A 166 -8.72 13.41 -10.13
C GLY A 166 -9.48 12.11 -10.33
N TYR A 167 -9.61 11.35 -9.24
CA TYR A 167 -10.22 10.03 -9.22
C TYR A 167 -11.40 10.05 -8.25
N ALA A 168 -12.54 9.50 -8.67
CA ALA A 168 -13.71 9.42 -7.82
C ALA A 168 -13.65 8.12 -7.00
N PHE A 169 -13.60 8.25 -5.68
CA PHE A 169 -13.62 7.14 -4.74
C PHE A 169 -14.90 7.12 -3.92
N ALA A 170 -15.47 5.93 -3.74
CA ALA A 170 -16.63 5.70 -2.89
C ALA A 170 -16.20 5.30 -1.47
N TYR A 171 -16.95 5.78 -0.47
CA TYR A 171 -16.69 5.51 0.93
C TYR A 171 -17.94 5.02 1.65
N ASN A 172 -17.73 4.16 2.64
CA ASN A 172 -18.70 3.82 3.66
C ASN A 172 -18.18 4.30 5.03
N ASN A 173 -19.07 4.84 5.87
CA ASN A 173 -18.73 5.37 7.18
C ASN A 173 -18.15 4.31 8.15
N THR A 174 -18.48 3.03 7.95
CA THR A 174 -18.02 1.91 8.80
C THR A 174 -16.80 1.22 8.19
N PHE A 175 -16.80 0.99 6.87
CA PHE A 175 -15.79 0.16 6.20
C PHE A 175 -14.65 0.97 5.55
N GLY A 176 -14.78 2.30 5.46
CA GLY A 176 -13.81 3.17 4.80
C GLY A 176 -13.93 3.13 3.28
N CYS A 177 -12.79 3.20 2.58
CA CYS A 177 -12.73 3.25 1.12
C CYS A 177 -13.26 1.96 0.49
N LEU A 178 -14.25 2.08 -0.39
CA LEU A 178 -14.83 0.98 -1.17
C LEU A 178 -14.19 0.80 -2.55
N GLY A 179 -13.37 1.77 -2.98
CA GLY A 179 -12.69 1.79 -4.27
C GLY A 179 -13.26 2.83 -5.25
N ASN A 180 -12.79 2.77 -6.49
CA ASN A 180 -13.20 3.69 -7.55
C ASN A 180 -14.69 3.53 -7.91
N ILE A 181 -15.34 4.64 -8.23
CA ILE A 181 -16.75 4.69 -8.66
C ILE A 181 -16.88 5.51 -9.95
N GLU A 182 -17.74 5.07 -10.87
CA GLU A 182 -18.05 5.82 -12.08
C GLU A 182 -18.97 7.00 -11.78
N VAL A 183 -18.55 8.20 -12.17
CA VAL A 183 -19.29 9.43 -11.92
C VAL A 183 -19.42 10.26 -13.19
N ASN A 184 -20.36 11.19 -13.20
CA ASN A 184 -20.40 12.28 -14.16
C ASN A 184 -19.51 13.42 -13.67
N TRP A 185 -18.57 13.83 -14.52
CA TRP A 185 -17.65 14.94 -14.24
C TRP A 185 -18.16 16.21 -14.92
N SER A 186 -18.15 17.32 -14.19
CA SER A 186 -18.55 18.63 -14.72
C SER A 186 -17.74 19.77 -14.10
N VAL A 187 -17.68 20.91 -14.79
CA VAL A 187 -17.05 22.13 -14.29
C VAL A 187 -18.02 23.28 -14.40
N THR A 188 -18.26 23.99 -13.29
CA THR A 188 -18.97 25.27 -13.27
C THR A 188 -17.96 26.40 -13.20
N ASN A 189 -17.98 27.30 -14.18
CA ASN A 189 -17.03 28.41 -14.29
C ASN A 189 -17.65 29.74 -13.82
N ILE A 190 -16.93 30.46 -12.98
CA ILE A 190 -17.24 31.82 -12.52
C ILE A 190 -16.09 32.72 -12.95
N SER A 191 -16.26 33.43 -14.07
CA SER A 191 -15.23 34.24 -14.74
C SER A 191 -14.02 33.46 -15.31
N SER A 192 -13.88 32.17 -15.01
CA SER A 192 -12.89 31.26 -15.58
C SER A 192 -13.36 30.58 -16.87
N ASN A 193 -12.50 29.78 -17.49
CA ASN A 193 -12.82 28.95 -18.66
C ASN A 193 -12.22 27.53 -18.56
N ALA A 194 -12.23 26.97 -17.36
CA ALA A 194 -11.76 25.63 -17.09
C ALA A 194 -12.65 24.55 -17.73
N THR A 195 -12.07 23.39 -18.00
CA THR A 195 -12.75 22.24 -18.61
C THR A 195 -12.39 20.95 -17.90
N THR A 196 -13.19 19.89 -18.12
CA THR A 196 -12.91 18.54 -17.64
C THR A 196 -13.11 17.51 -18.75
N ASN A 197 -12.27 16.49 -18.83
CA ASN A 197 -12.41 15.41 -19.80
C ASN A 197 -11.71 14.11 -19.34
N PRO A 198 -12.34 12.92 -19.47
CA PRO A 198 -13.70 12.67 -19.96
C PRO A 198 -14.79 13.17 -18.99
N THR A 199 -16.02 13.35 -19.45
CA THR A 199 -17.15 13.77 -18.60
C THR A 199 -17.86 12.61 -17.89
N TYR A 200 -17.41 11.37 -18.10
CA TYR A 200 -17.93 10.18 -17.43
C TYR A 200 -16.80 9.16 -17.22
N GLY A 201 -16.79 8.52 -16.06
CA GLY A 201 -15.83 7.47 -15.69
C GLY A 201 -15.30 7.64 -14.27
N THR A 202 -14.37 6.79 -13.86
CA THR A 202 -13.77 6.80 -12.51
C THR A 202 -12.73 7.90 -12.29
N SER A 203 -12.31 8.58 -13.36
CA SER A 203 -11.33 9.67 -13.29
C SER A 203 -11.55 10.67 -14.40
N SER A 204 -11.17 11.92 -14.15
CA SER A 204 -11.17 12.96 -15.19
C SER A 204 -9.98 13.89 -15.04
N ILE A 205 -9.66 14.56 -16.14
CA ILE A 205 -8.61 15.58 -16.19
C ILE A 205 -9.28 16.94 -16.06
N PHE A 206 -8.99 17.69 -14.99
CA PHE A 206 -9.31 19.10 -14.89
C PHE A 206 -8.22 19.92 -15.59
N TYR A 207 -8.63 20.87 -16.43
CA TYR A 207 -7.76 21.86 -17.06
C TYR A 207 -8.26 23.26 -16.70
N SER A 208 -7.41 24.08 -16.08
CA SER A 208 -7.81 25.38 -15.52
C SER A 208 -8.18 26.43 -16.58
N GLY A 209 -7.80 26.23 -17.85
CA GLY A 209 -7.94 27.27 -18.86
C GLY A 209 -6.96 28.43 -18.66
N TRP A 210 -7.28 29.60 -19.20
CA TRP A 210 -6.37 30.74 -19.32
C TRP A 210 -6.79 31.97 -18.51
N TYR A 211 -7.99 31.96 -17.93
CA TYR A 211 -8.59 33.14 -17.30
C TYR A 211 -8.63 33.04 -15.77
N ASN A 212 -8.45 34.19 -15.12
CA ASN A 212 -8.72 34.32 -13.69
C ASN A 212 -10.18 34.01 -13.38
N GLY A 213 -10.45 33.52 -12.17
CA GLY A 213 -11.81 33.24 -11.73
C GLY A 213 -11.86 32.02 -10.83
N THR A 214 -13.04 31.45 -10.68
CA THR A 214 -13.26 30.27 -9.85
C THR A 214 -13.90 29.17 -10.70
N ALA A 215 -13.32 27.99 -10.69
CA ALA A 215 -13.86 26.80 -11.31
C ALA A 215 -14.24 25.79 -10.22
N ILE A 216 -15.49 25.33 -10.22
CA ILE A 216 -15.98 24.29 -9.33
C ILE A 216 -16.00 22.99 -10.12
N TRP A 217 -15.08 22.08 -9.81
CA TRP A 217 -14.99 20.77 -10.43
C TRP A 217 -15.79 19.76 -9.61
N LYS A 218 -16.73 19.06 -10.25
CA LYS A 218 -17.69 18.19 -9.57
C LYS A 218 -17.65 16.77 -10.09
N ALA A 219 -17.68 15.81 -9.17
CA ALA A 219 -17.99 14.39 -9.37
C ALA A 219 -19.40 14.11 -8.86
N ASP A 220 -20.24 13.42 -9.64
CA ASP A 220 -21.64 13.11 -9.29
C ASP A 220 -22.04 11.71 -9.76
N ASP A 221 -22.37 10.80 -8.82
CA ASP A 221 -22.85 9.44 -9.13
C ASP A 221 -24.38 9.35 -9.31
N GLY A 222 -25.08 10.49 -9.19
CA GLY A 222 -26.54 10.61 -9.23
C GLY A 222 -27.23 10.55 -7.87
N ILE A 223 -26.52 10.13 -6.82
CA ILE A 223 -26.99 10.05 -5.42
C ILE A 223 -26.12 10.92 -4.51
N HIS A 224 -24.81 10.79 -4.64
CA HIS A 224 -23.75 11.48 -3.95
C HIS A 224 -22.98 12.37 -4.93
N ASN A 225 -22.37 13.42 -4.39
CA ASN A 225 -21.47 14.26 -5.15
C ASN A 225 -20.37 14.82 -4.27
N ASP A 226 -19.27 15.17 -4.90
CA ASP A 226 -18.16 15.89 -4.29
C ASP A 226 -17.66 17.00 -5.22
N THR A 227 -17.08 18.05 -4.66
CA THR A 227 -16.58 19.20 -5.39
C THR A 227 -15.23 19.68 -4.92
N VAL A 228 -14.36 20.02 -5.87
CA VAL A 228 -13.12 20.77 -5.63
C VAL A 228 -13.25 22.16 -6.24
N ILE A 229 -13.00 23.19 -5.44
CA ILE A 229 -13.01 24.59 -5.85
C ILE A 229 -11.58 25.05 -6.16
N PHE A 230 -11.33 25.35 -7.42
CA PHE A 230 -10.09 25.96 -7.88
C PHE A 230 -10.27 27.46 -8.10
N THR A 231 -9.53 28.27 -7.34
CA THR A 231 -9.40 29.71 -7.61
C THR A 231 -8.20 29.94 -8.50
N ILE A 232 -8.47 30.31 -9.75
CA ILE A 232 -7.47 30.45 -10.81
C ILE A 232 -6.93 31.87 -10.79
N ASN A 233 -5.61 32.00 -10.68
CA ASN A 233 -4.89 33.27 -10.78
C ASN A 233 -3.70 33.15 -11.74
N THR A 234 -3.70 33.93 -12.82
CA THR A 234 -2.68 33.97 -13.87
C THR A 234 -1.31 34.46 -13.38
N SER A 235 -1.23 35.09 -12.20
CA SER A 235 0.04 35.48 -11.58
C SER A 235 0.67 34.39 -10.71
N LEU A 236 0.04 33.21 -10.59
CA LEU A 236 0.60 32.08 -9.86
C LEU A 236 1.43 31.19 -10.76
N PHE A 237 2.39 30.51 -10.15
CA PHE A 237 3.02 29.30 -10.67
C PHE A 237 2.63 28.12 -9.79
N THR A 238 2.11 27.06 -10.39
CA THR A 238 1.56 25.91 -9.66
C THR A 238 2.14 24.59 -10.16
N PRO A 239 3.20 24.06 -9.52
CA PRO A 239 3.66 22.69 -9.76
C PRO A 239 2.83 21.66 -8.98
N MET A 240 2.75 20.46 -9.55
CA MET A 240 2.35 19.27 -8.81
C MET A 240 3.59 18.67 -8.14
N LEU A 241 3.51 18.42 -6.83
CA LEU A 241 4.53 17.65 -6.10
C LEU A 241 3.97 16.27 -5.78
N TYR A 242 4.78 15.24 -5.99
CA TYR A 242 4.39 13.85 -5.77
C TYR A 242 4.93 13.35 -4.43
N LYS A 243 4.18 12.47 -3.77
CA LYS A 243 4.60 11.79 -2.55
C LYS A 243 6.04 11.29 -2.65
N GLY A 244 6.85 11.60 -1.64
CA GLY A 244 8.28 11.35 -1.66
C GLY A 244 9.05 12.59 -2.13
N TRP A 245 10.11 12.38 -2.91
CA TRP A 245 11.06 13.41 -3.30
C TRP A 245 10.65 14.13 -4.58
N ASN A 246 10.84 15.44 -4.59
CA ASN A 246 10.65 16.32 -5.74
C ASN A 246 11.87 17.24 -5.85
N LEU A 247 12.54 17.25 -7.00
CA LEU A 247 13.61 18.21 -7.26
C LEU A 247 13.01 19.42 -7.98
N ILE A 248 12.88 20.53 -7.26
CA ILE A 248 12.19 21.74 -7.71
C ILE A 248 13.11 22.95 -7.75
N THR A 249 12.68 24.00 -8.42
CA THR A 249 13.15 25.37 -8.22
C THR A 249 11.97 26.27 -7.94
N ILE A 250 12.19 27.40 -7.28
CA ILE A 250 11.23 28.49 -7.22
C ILE A 250 11.47 29.38 -8.46
N PRO A 251 10.59 29.39 -9.48
CA PRO A 251 10.86 30.08 -10.74
C PRO A 251 10.38 31.54 -10.76
N VAL A 252 10.27 32.17 -9.60
CA VAL A 252 9.89 33.57 -9.42
C VAL A 252 10.83 34.20 -8.38
N GLU A 253 11.02 35.51 -8.46
CA GLU A 253 11.73 36.28 -7.45
C GLU A 253 11.12 36.03 -6.07
N ASN A 254 11.97 35.73 -5.08
CA ASN A 254 11.55 35.34 -3.75
C ASN A 254 12.59 35.73 -2.68
N ASP A 255 12.16 35.79 -1.43
CA ASP A 255 12.98 36.04 -0.24
C ASP A 255 12.87 34.88 0.76
N TYR A 256 12.55 33.68 0.28
CA TYR A 256 12.37 32.52 1.16
C TYR A 256 13.69 32.07 1.77
N MET A 257 13.61 31.70 3.04
CA MET A 257 14.53 30.76 3.65
C MET A 257 13.90 29.37 3.60
N ALA A 258 14.69 28.30 3.79
CA ALA A 258 14.16 26.95 3.90
C ALA A 258 13.11 26.86 5.02
N SER A 259 13.33 27.57 6.13
CA SER A 259 12.37 27.68 7.23
C SER A 259 11.05 28.37 6.88
N THR A 260 11.05 29.34 5.97
CA THR A 260 9.84 30.04 5.55
C THR A 260 9.16 29.38 4.35
N LEU A 261 9.90 28.63 3.51
CA LEU A 261 9.33 27.83 2.43
C LEU A 261 8.69 26.53 2.94
N TYR A 262 9.29 25.87 3.93
CA TYR A 262 8.81 24.61 4.50
C TYR A 262 7.31 24.62 4.84
N PRO A 263 6.77 25.58 5.62
CA PRO A 263 5.35 25.61 5.96
C PRO A 263 4.44 26.03 4.79
N VAL A 264 4.99 26.57 3.70
CA VAL A 264 4.23 26.98 2.51
C VAL A 264 3.95 25.78 1.61
N ILE A 265 4.84 24.79 1.60
CA ILE A 265 4.65 23.55 0.84
C ILE A 265 3.76 22.59 1.66
N PRO A 266 2.53 22.26 1.21
CA PRO A 266 1.67 21.35 1.96
C PRO A 266 2.32 19.98 2.13
N GLY A 267 2.22 19.41 3.34
CA GLY A 267 2.80 18.10 3.64
C GLY A 267 4.33 18.03 3.50
N CYS A 268 5.04 19.16 3.45
CA CYS A 268 6.50 19.16 3.41
C CYS A 268 7.07 18.46 4.64
N SER A 269 8.01 17.54 4.42
CA SER A 269 8.69 16.78 5.46
C SER A 269 10.16 17.17 5.61
N ILE A 270 10.79 17.68 4.54
CA ILE A 270 12.20 18.07 4.51
C ILE A 270 12.50 18.91 3.25
N ILE A 271 13.46 19.84 3.37
CA ILE A 271 14.04 20.56 2.23
C ILE A 271 15.56 20.36 2.25
N LEU A 272 16.15 19.99 1.12
CA LEU A 272 17.57 19.81 0.94
C LEU A 272 18.12 20.81 -0.09
N SER A 273 19.23 21.45 0.24
CA SER A 273 20.04 22.26 -0.66
C SER A 273 21.38 21.57 -0.91
N TRP A 274 21.88 21.62 -2.14
CA TRP A 274 23.17 21.05 -2.51
C TRP A 274 24.30 22.06 -2.31
N ASN A 275 25.24 21.74 -1.42
CA ASN A 275 26.47 22.51 -1.29
C ASN A 275 27.52 22.01 -2.30
N ALA A 276 27.62 22.70 -3.44
CA ALA A 276 28.54 22.33 -4.51
C ALA A 276 30.03 22.42 -4.14
N THR A 277 30.40 23.14 -3.07
CA THR A 277 31.81 23.17 -2.62
C THR A 277 32.13 21.94 -1.75
N ALA A 278 31.21 21.58 -0.86
CA ALA A 278 31.34 20.39 -0.02
C ALA A 278 31.02 19.08 -0.75
N GLN A 279 30.32 19.17 -1.89
CA GLN A 279 29.73 18.03 -2.60
C GLN A 279 28.83 17.18 -1.70
N ASP A 280 27.99 17.87 -0.90
CA ASP A 280 27.09 17.26 0.07
C ASP A 280 25.82 18.11 0.27
N PHE A 281 24.79 17.51 0.86
CA PHE A 281 23.53 18.18 1.15
C PHE A 281 23.55 18.91 2.49
N ILE A 282 22.89 20.07 2.51
CA ILE A 282 22.43 20.75 3.71
C ILE A 282 20.93 20.52 3.82
N LEU A 283 20.45 20.12 4.99
CA LEU A 283 19.04 19.85 5.22
C LEU A 283 18.39 20.89 6.11
N TYR A 284 17.10 21.11 5.88
CA TYR A 284 16.20 21.80 6.77
C TYR A 284 15.01 20.91 7.15
N VAL A 285 14.79 20.77 8.45
CA VAL A 285 13.54 20.33 9.08
C VAL A 285 13.27 21.22 10.30
N PRO A 286 12.01 21.42 10.73
CA PRO A 286 11.70 22.24 11.88
C PRO A 286 12.51 21.85 13.13
N GLY A 287 13.18 22.84 13.74
CA GLY A 287 14.00 22.64 14.94
C GLY A 287 15.45 22.23 14.69
N CYS A 288 15.87 22.01 13.43
CA CYS A 288 17.29 21.84 13.13
C CYS A 288 18.03 23.20 13.21
N PRO A 289 19.36 23.21 13.47
CA PRO A 289 20.12 24.44 13.66
C PRO A 289 20.53 25.12 12.35
N TYR A 290 20.25 24.49 11.20
CA TYR A 290 20.65 24.98 9.89
C TYR A 290 19.45 25.59 9.18
N ASP A 291 19.66 26.71 8.51
CA ASP A 291 18.69 27.33 7.60
C ASP A 291 19.47 27.94 6.43
N PHE A 292 18.85 28.05 5.27
CA PHE A 292 19.49 28.52 4.04
C PHE A 292 18.52 29.25 3.14
N GLU A 293 19.04 30.18 2.34
CA GLU A 293 18.25 30.95 1.38
C GLU A 293 17.82 30.11 0.17
N ILE A 294 16.62 30.40 -0.35
CA ILE A 294 16.09 29.84 -1.59
C ILE A 294 16.50 30.76 -2.74
N GLU A 295 17.70 30.55 -3.26
CA GLU A 295 18.32 31.35 -4.30
C GLU A 295 17.73 31.09 -5.69
N ASN A 296 17.61 32.15 -6.48
CA ASN A 296 17.16 32.07 -7.87
C ASN A 296 18.11 31.21 -8.73
N GLY A 297 17.53 30.32 -9.53
CA GLY A 297 18.29 29.44 -10.44
C GLY A 297 18.92 28.22 -9.77
N ARG A 298 18.70 28.01 -8.46
CA ARG A 298 19.11 26.78 -7.77
C ARG A 298 17.98 25.77 -7.68
N GLY A 299 18.34 24.49 -7.71
CA GLY A 299 17.42 23.39 -7.44
C GLY A 299 17.44 22.99 -5.95
N TYR A 300 16.33 22.44 -5.48
CA TYR A 300 16.12 21.98 -4.11
C TYR A 300 15.37 20.65 -4.12
N LEU A 301 15.84 19.68 -3.33
CA LEU A 301 15.13 18.42 -3.12
C LEU A 301 14.16 18.59 -1.96
N VAL A 302 12.86 18.43 -2.23
CA VAL A 302 11.79 18.56 -1.26
C VAL A 302 11.09 17.23 -1.07
N GLY A 303 10.99 16.79 0.19
CA GLY A 303 10.15 15.66 0.57
C GLY A 303 8.74 16.12 0.91
N VAL A 304 7.72 15.43 0.37
CA VAL A 304 6.30 15.64 0.74
C VAL A 304 5.64 14.32 1.15
N THR A 305 4.74 14.36 2.12
CA THR A 305 4.09 13.15 2.68
C THR A 305 3.06 12.53 1.75
N ASP A 306 2.44 13.35 0.89
CA ASP A 306 1.41 12.96 -0.07
C ASP A 306 1.54 13.78 -1.36
N ASN A 307 0.73 13.44 -2.36
CA ASN A 307 0.62 14.25 -3.57
C ASN A 307 -0.02 15.60 -3.21
N VAL A 308 0.61 16.71 -3.60
CA VAL A 308 0.14 18.05 -3.24
C VAL A 308 0.23 19.02 -4.40
N ILE A 309 -0.74 19.93 -4.44
CA ILE A 309 -0.70 21.12 -5.29
C ILE A 309 0.04 22.20 -4.51
N PHE A 310 1.16 22.66 -5.03
CA PHE A 310 1.92 23.77 -4.47
C PHE A 310 1.76 24.98 -5.38
N SER A 311 1.47 26.15 -4.82
CA SER A 311 1.27 27.38 -5.59
C SER A 311 2.04 28.53 -4.98
N ILE A 312 2.71 29.30 -5.84
CA ILE A 312 3.48 30.48 -5.44
C ILE A 312 3.18 31.65 -6.36
N SER A 313 3.26 32.87 -5.82
CA SER A 313 3.22 34.11 -6.59
C SER A 313 4.58 34.80 -6.54
N GLY A 314 4.89 35.55 -7.58
CA GLY A 314 6.08 36.38 -7.63
C GLY A 314 6.28 36.96 -9.03
N ILE A 315 7.31 37.80 -9.16
CA ILE A 315 7.72 38.33 -10.46
C ILE A 315 8.62 37.29 -11.13
N ASP A 316 8.51 37.12 -12.44
CA ASP A 316 9.37 36.20 -13.19
C ASP A 316 10.85 36.57 -13.02
N ILE A 317 11.70 35.57 -12.77
CA ILE A 317 13.15 35.73 -12.72
C ILE A 317 13.65 36.11 -14.12
N VAL A 318 14.35 37.25 -14.23
CA VAL A 318 14.84 37.76 -15.53
C VAL A 318 16.21 37.17 -15.89
N SER A 319 17.07 37.00 -14.90
CA SER A 319 18.43 36.48 -15.07
C SER A 319 18.93 35.83 -13.79
N VAL A 320 19.85 34.89 -13.93
CA VAL A 320 20.55 34.27 -12.80
C VAL A 320 22.06 34.38 -13.01
N SER A 321 22.81 34.17 -11.94
CA SER A 321 24.28 34.10 -11.96
C SER A 321 24.71 33.10 -10.92
N VAL A 322 24.67 31.80 -11.26
CA VAL A 322 24.94 30.70 -10.34
C VAL A 322 26.39 30.21 -10.53
N PRO A 323 27.28 30.38 -9.54
CA PRO A 323 28.64 29.84 -9.61
C PRO A 323 28.61 28.30 -9.64
N LEU A 324 29.30 27.71 -10.61
CA LEU A 324 29.46 26.28 -10.73
C LEU A 324 30.81 25.84 -10.15
N LYS A 325 30.79 24.75 -9.39
CA LYS A 325 31.97 24.10 -8.80
C LYS A 325 32.28 22.79 -9.51
N ILE A 326 33.55 22.42 -9.54
CA ILE A 326 33.97 21.12 -10.09
C ILE A 326 33.22 20.00 -9.37
N GLY A 327 32.66 19.06 -10.13
CA GLY A 327 31.74 18.04 -9.61
C GLY A 327 30.28 18.44 -9.85
N TRP A 328 29.39 17.97 -8.96
CA TRP A 328 27.95 18.16 -9.09
C TRP A 328 27.50 19.55 -8.67
N ASN A 329 26.53 20.08 -9.41
CA ASN A 329 25.82 21.32 -9.14
C ASN A 329 24.33 21.08 -9.31
N MET A 330 23.51 21.66 -8.43
CA MET A 330 22.06 21.53 -8.47
C MET A 330 21.44 22.87 -8.91
N LEU A 331 20.82 22.86 -10.09
CA LEU A 331 20.32 24.04 -10.78
C LEU A 331 18.81 23.94 -10.96
N GLY A 332 18.19 25.08 -11.22
CA GLY A 332 16.75 25.25 -11.34
C GLY A 332 16.36 25.93 -12.64
N TRP A 333 15.46 25.32 -13.41
CA TRP A 333 14.96 25.94 -14.64
C TRP A 333 13.79 26.88 -14.36
N PHE A 334 14.05 28.18 -14.43
CA PHE A 334 13.07 29.22 -14.08
C PHE A 334 12.27 29.77 -15.28
N LYS A 335 12.74 29.52 -16.51
CA LYS A 335 12.14 30.10 -17.73
C LYS A 335 10.83 29.42 -18.11
N SER A 336 9.87 30.20 -18.59
CA SER A 336 8.58 29.71 -19.09
C SER A 336 8.70 28.79 -20.31
N VAL A 337 9.69 29.07 -21.17
CA VAL A 337 10.05 28.17 -22.28
C VAL A 337 10.89 27.03 -21.71
N SER A 338 10.38 25.82 -21.85
CA SER A 338 11.09 24.60 -21.50
C SER A 338 12.34 24.38 -22.35
N THR A 339 13.34 23.72 -21.78
CA THR A 339 14.50 23.21 -22.51
C THR A 339 14.60 21.68 -22.44
N THR A 340 15.75 21.11 -22.81
CA THR A 340 16.08 19.68 -22.75
C THR A 340 17.44 19.47 -22.11
N ALA A 341 17.65 18.31 -21.50
CA ALA A 341 18.94 17.98 -20.88
C ALA A 341 20.11 18.03 -21.88
N LYS A 342 19.87 17.72 -23.16
CA LYS A 342 20.84 17.92 -24.24
C LYS A 342 21.27 19.37 -24.38
N SER A 343 20.30 20.29 -24.41
CA SER A 343 20.58 21.71 -24.60
C SER A 343 21.33 22.28 -23.39
N ILE A 344 20.97 21.88 -22.17
CA ILE A 344 21.75 22.20 -20.96
C ILE A 344 23.19 21.68 -21.08
N TYR A 345 23.37 20.42 -21.47
CA TYR A 345 24.68 19.80 -21.63
C TYR A 345 25.56 20.55 -22.65
N GLU A 346 24.99 20.97 -23.78
CA GLU A 346 25.74 21.64 -24.86
C GLU A 346 26.08 23.10 -24.53
N ASN A 347 25.33 23.76 -23.65
CA ASN A 347 25.51 25.19 -23.34
C ASN A 347 26.24 25.44 -22.01
N ILE A 348 26.24 24.50 -21.07
CA ILE A 348 27.07 24.60 -19.86
C ILE A 348 28.49 24.12 -20.19
N THR A 349 29.45 25.04 -20.10
CA THR A 349 30.85 24.75 -20.39
C THR A 349 31.38 23.64 -19.47
N SER A 350 32.14 22.71 -20.05
CA SER A 350 32.80 21.61 -19.32
C SER A 350 31.82 20.65 -18.61
N SER A 351 30.55 20.63 -19.04
CA SER A 351 29.52 19.68 -18.60
C SER A 351 29.81 18.26 -19.07
N THR A 352 29.62 17.29 -18.18
CA THR A 352 29.88 15.86 -18.42
C THR A 352 28.61 15.01 -18.39
N ILE A 353 27.59 15.47 -17.65
CA ILE A 353 26.35 14.74 -17.44
C ILE A 353 25.27 15.71 -16.96
N VAL A 354 24.02 15.45 -17.35
CA VAL A 354 22.83 16.14 -16.83
C VAL A 354 21.85 15.10 -16.30
N LEU A 355 21.37 15.28 -15.07
CA LEU A 355 20.37 14.43 -14.45
C LEU A 355 19.08 15.20 -14.19
N LYS A 356 17.96 14.68 -14.67
CA LYS A 356 16.62 15.23 -14.44
C LYS A 356 15.86 14.28 -13.53
N TRP A 357 15.34 14.78 -12.41
CA TRP A 357 14.54 13.96 -11.49
C TRP A 357 13.17 13.62 -12.09
N ASP A 358 12.76 12.36 -11.96
CA ASP A 358 11.40 11.91 -12.21
C ASP A 358 10.70 11.64 -10.89
N ALA A 359 9.86 12.58 -10.45
CA ALA A 359 9.16 12.49 -9.18
C ALA A 359 8.08 11.39 -9.15
N ILE A 360 7.64 10.87 -10.30
CA ILE A 360 6.69 9.74 -10.32
C ILE A 360 7.44 8.43 -10.13
N GLN A 361 8.59 8.28 -10.78
CA GLN A 361 9.43 7.08 -10.67
C GLN A 361 10.36 7.09 -9.45
N GLN A 362 10.51 8.25 -8.80
CA GLN A 362 11.46 8.49 -7.71
C GLN A 362 12.90 8.15 -8.09
N ASP A 363 13.30 8.52 -9.32
CA ASP A 363 14.62 8.21 -9.88
C ASP A 363 15.13 9.31 -10.83
N PHE A 364 16.42 9.30 -11.15
CA PHE A 364 17.04 10.23 -12.10
C PHE A 364 17.05 9.69 -13.53
N ILE A 365 16.59 10.53 -14.46
CA ILE A 365 16.79 10.33 -15.89
C ILE A 365 18.11 10.98 -16.30
N LEU A 366 19.03 10.17 -16.82
CA LEU A 366 20.38 10.55 -17.19
C LEU A 366 20.49 10.97 -18.66
N TYR A 367 21.20 12.08 -18.90
CA TYR A 367 21.65 12.50 -20.21
C TYR A 367 23.18 12.62 -20.27
N VAL A 368 23.76 11.97 -21.29
CA VAL A 368 25.13 12.12 -21.78
C VAL A 368 25.09 12.08 -23.32
N PRO A 369 26.14 12.55 -24.03
CA PRO A 369 26.18 12.47 -25.50
C PRO A 369 25.90 11.06 -26.03
N GLY A 370 24.96 10.95 -26.96
CA GLY A 370 24.52 9.67 -27.51
C GLY A 370 23.48 8.90 -26.68
N SER A 371 23.04 9.46 -25.53
CA SER A 371 21.91 8.88 -24.78
C SER A 371 20.65 8.81 -25.65
N PRO A 372 19.89 7.68 -25.60
CA PRO A 372 18.60 7.58 -26.27
C PRO A 372 17.52 8.44 -25.59
N TYR A 373 17.76 8.88 -24.35
CA TYR A 373 16.84 9.70 -23.57
C TYR A 373 17.32 11.14 -23.54
N ASN A 374 16.45 12.08 -23.93
CA ASN A 374 16.68 13.52 -23.79
C ASN A 374 15.50 14.15 -23.02
N PRO A 375 15.50 14.10 -21.67
CA PRO A 375 14.37 14.58 -20.89
C PRO A 375 14.17 16.08 -21.09
N LYS A 376 12.89 16.47 -21.21
CA LYS A 376 12.45 17.87 -21.22
C LYS A 376 12.55 18.42 -19.79
N ILE A 377 13.13 19.60 -19.66
CA ILE A 377 13.25 20.36 -18.40
C ILE A 377 12.29 21.55 -18.51
N ARG A 378 11.30 21.61 -17.62
CA ARG A 378 10.22 22.59 -17.61
C ARG A 378 10.44 23.63 -16.53
N ARG A 379 9.70 24.75 -16.62
CA ARG A 379 9.68 25.77 -15.57
C ARG A 379 9.35 25.13 -14.23
N GLY A 380 10.18 25.38 -13.22
CA GLY A 380 10.03 24.81 -11.87
C GLY A 380 10.75 23.48 -11.65
N ASP A 381 11.27 22.84 -12.69
CA ASP A 381 12.08 21.63 -12.54
C ASP A 381 13.47 22.01 -12.01
N GLY A 382 13.95 21.29 -11.00
CA GLY A 382 15.37 21.25 -10.69
C GLY A 382 16.07 20.12 -11.45
N PHE A 383 17.38 20.24 -11.62
CA PHE A 383 18.23 19.24 -12.28
C PHE A 383 19.65 19.30 -11.71
N LEU A 384 20.42 18.23 -11.91
CA LEU A 384 21.85 18.24 -11.61
C LEU A 384 22.69 18.29 -12.88
N VAL A 385 23.82 18.96 -12.80
CA VAL A 385 24.87 18.96 -13.81
C VAL A 385 26.21 18.67 -13.15
N ALA A 386 27.04 17.82 -13.75
CA ALA A 386 28.43 17.68 -13.31
C ALA A 386 29.38 18.36 -14.28
N VAL A 387 30.28 19.20 -13.77
CA VAL A 387 31.25 19.97 -14.57
C VAL A 387 32.68 19.64 -14.16
N THR A 388 33.60 19.79 -15.12
CA THR A 388 35.04 19.56 -14.90
C THR A 388 35.84 20.83 -14.65
N GLU A 389 35.22 22.00 -14.81
CA GLU A 389 35.83 23.31 -14.58
C GLU A 389 34.84 24.24 -13.86
N GLU A 390 35.34 25.17 -13.04
CA GLU A 390 34.49 26.21 -12.44
C GLU A 390 34.06 27.23 -13.49
N SER A 391 32.81 27.67 -13.41
CA SER A 391 32.24 28.69 -14.31
C SER A 391 31.05 29.38 -13.65
N ILE A 392 30.32 30.22 -14.39
CA ILE A 392 29.07 30.84 -13.93
C ILE A 392 27.98 30.49 -14.94
N TRP A 393 26.89 29.93 -14.45
CA TRP A 393 25.69 29.68 -15.24
C TRP A 393 24.77 30.89 -15.19
N HIS A 394 24.35 31.36 -16.37
CA HIS A 394 23.48 32.52 -16.55
C HIS A 394 22.06 32.14 -17.01
N GLY A 395 21.71 30.86 -16.89
CA GLY A 395 20.42 30.35 -17.35
C GLY A 395 20.42 29.88 -18.80
N GLU A 396 21.59 29.77 -19.44
CA GLU A 396 21.73 29.23 -20.79
C GLU A 396 21.38 27.73 -20.87
N GLY A 397 20.97 27.32 -22.06
CA GLY A 397 20.70 25.94 -22.43
C GLY A 397 19.25 25.60 -22.65
#